data_AF-A0A835TYI7-F1
#
_entry.id   AF-A0A835TYI7-F1
#
_cell.length_a   1.000
_cell.length_b   1.000
_cell.length_c   1.000
_cell.angle_alpha   90.00
_cell.angle_beta   90.00
_cell.angle_gamma   90.00
#
_symmetry.space_group_name_H-M   'P 1'
#
loop_
_entity.id
_entity.type
_entity.pdbx_description
1 polymer ?
#
loop_
_entity_poly.entity_id
_entity_poly.type
_entity_poly.pdbx_seq_one_letter_code
_entity_poly.pdbx_strand_id
1 'polypeptide(L)'
;MMVKNEVEKLPRQQRKGNLKTKMDDFTQKKQTMEQEFLAKQKEDLEQAMKNITAQNKREICDKERECLNKKQQLMRDREACIWDLEERQQQEKHQLIKQQLKDQYFLQRHELLRKHEKSVKPGTPLLSQPVQSLPSPLVPSSVTSHFHATPKSALQLSLFLPGVWGGVPAPLTPVCLQEREQMQRYNQRMLEQLKVRQQQERARLPKIQRSEGKTRMAMYKKSLHIHSSGSASEQREKIKQEDKRQKAERLHQQQKHESQMKDMQAQCESNTHELQHLQNEKCHLLIEHETQKLKSLDENHNQHMKEWRDKLRPRKKKREQEMFFKLSEEADGQVPVSPTKHAKFVPFSSSESL
;
A
#
# COMPACT_ATOMS: atom_id res chain seq x y z
N MET A 1 82.31 70.20 6.61
CA MET A 1 82.80 71.56 6.30
C MET A 1 82.12 72.67 7.11
N MET A 2 80.86 72.54 7.54
CA MET A 2 80.16 73.59 8.32
C MET A 2 80.75 73.89 9.71
N VAL A 3 81.24 72.89 10.45
CA VAL A 3 81.76 73.07 11.82
C VAL A 3 82.99 73.99 11.90
N LYS A 4 83.87 73.96 10.88
CA LYS A 4 85.06 74.84 10.82
C LYS A 4 84.68 76.30 10.56
N ASN A 5 83.77 76.57 9.62
CA ASN A 5 83.34 77.93 9.25
C ASN A 5 82.62 78.67 10.39
N GLU A 6 81.90 77.96 11.27
CA GLU A 6 81.21 78.58 12.40
C GLU A 6 82.15 78.88 13.58
N VAL A 7 83.20 78.08 13.77
CA VAL A 7 84.18 78.26 14.85
C VAL A 7 85.17 79.40 14.53
N GLU A 8 85.42 79.67 13.25
CA GLU A 8 86.26 80.79 12.81
C GLU A 8 85.66 82.18 13.09
N LYS A 9 84.34 82.28 13.27
CA LYS A 9 83.63 83.54 13.61
C LYS A 9 83.72 83.92 15.09
N LEU A 10 84.31 83.08 15.95
CA LEU A 10 84.42 83.30 17.41
C LEU A 10 85.78 83.95 17.80
N PRO A 11 85.91 84.55 19.01
CA PRO A 11 87.17 85.11 19.50
C PRO A 11 88.30 84.08 19.59
N ARG A 12 89.54 84.45 19.22
CA ARG A 12 90.70 83.54 19.05
C ARG A 12 90.98 82.65 20.28
N GLN A 13 90.76 83.14 21.49
CA GLN A 13 90.91 82.40 22.76
C GLN A 13 89.85 81.31 22.97
N GLN A 14 88.63 81.47 22.44
CA GLN A 14 87.53 80.52 22.62
C GLN A 14 87.48 79.43 21.52
N ARG A 15 88.15 79.66 20.37
CA ARG A 15 88.09 78.76 19.21
C ARG A 15 88.53 77.32 19.52
N LYS A 16 89.58 77.11 20.32
CA LYS A 16 90.10 75.77 20.64
C LYS A 16 89.11 74.96 21.49
N GLY A 17 88.52 75.59 22.51
CA GLY A 17 87.48 74.96 23.34
C GLY A 17 86.21 74.70 22.55
N ASN A 18 85.76 75.67 21.75
CA ASN A 18 84.55 75.55 20.94
C ASN A 18 84.69 74.52 19.80
N LEU A 19 85.86 74.41 19.17
CA LEU A 19 86.14 73.37 18.17
C LEU A 19 86.10 71.97 18.79
N LYS A 20 86.66 71.81 19.99
CA LYS A 20 86.63 70.54 20.73
C LYS A 20 85.20 70.16 21.09
N THR A 21 84.43 71.08 21.68
CA THR A 21 83.01 70.86 21.97
C THR A 21 82.22 70.50 20.71
N LYS A 22 82.35 71.23 19.60
CA LYS A 22 81.63 70.89 18.36
C LYS A 22 82.06 69.57 17.72
N MET A 23 83.32 69.15 17.89
CA MET A 23 83.80 67.85 17.42
C MET A 23 83.27 66.71 18.29
N ASP A 24 83.24 66.91 19.61
CA ASP A 24 82.66 65.99 20.59
C ASP A 24 81.15 65.87 20.36
N ASP A 25 80.44 66.99 20.16
CA ASP A 25 79.01 67.04 19.81
C ASP A 25 78.69 66.32 18.50
N PHE A 26 79.53 66.49 17.47
CA PHE A 26 79.35 65.80 16.19
C PHE A 26 79.56 64.29 16.32
N THR A 27 80.56 63.89 17.11
CA THR A 27 80.86 62.47 17.40
C THR A 27 79.74 61.84 18.22
N GLN A 28 79.26 62.54 19.25
CA GLN A 28 78.13 62.12 20.07
C GLN A 28 76.85 62.01 19.23
N LYS A 29 76.55 63.00 18.38
CA LYS A 29 75.39 62.97 17.50
C LYS A 29 75.46 61.82 16.49
N LYS A 30 76.64 61.50 15.95
CA LYS A 30 76.85 60.32 15.11
C LYS A 30 76.59 59.03 15.89
N GLN A 31 77.13 58.90 17.10
CA GLN A 31 76.87 57.75 17.98
C GLN A 31 75.40 57.61 18.32
N THR A 32 74.70 58.70 18.63
CA THR A 32 73.26 58.70 18.92
C THR A 32 72.47 58.25 17.70
N MET A 33 72.76 58.78 16.50
CA MET A 33 72.09 58.33 15.26
C MET A 33 72.35 56.86 14.97
N GLU A 34 73.56 56.36 15.22
CA GLU A 34 73.92 54.94 15.04
C GLU A 34 73.21 54.05 16.06
N GLN A 35 73.10 54.48 17.33
CA GLN A 35 72.33 53.79 18.36
C GLN A 35 70.83 53.78 18.05
N GLU A 36 70.26 54.90 17.59
CA GLU A 36 68.86 55.00 17.15
C GLU A 36 68.57 54.08 15.97
N PHE A 37 69.49 53.98 15.00
CA PHE A 37 69.35 53.08 13.87
C PHE A 37 69.33 51.61 14.30
N LEU A 38 70.27 51.20 15.16
CA LEU A 38 70.32 49.84 15.70
C LEU A 38 69.11 49.53 16.58
N ALA A 39 68.65 50.49 17.40
CA ALA A 39 67.46 50.35 18.21
C ALA A 39 66.21 50.16 17.34
N LYS A 40 66.07 50.94 16.27
CA LYS A 40 64.98 50.80 15.31
C LYS A 40 65.00 49.46 14.60
N GLN A 41 66.17 49.00 14.15
CA GLN A 41 66.31 47.69 13.51
C GLN A 41 65.90 46.54 14.47
N LYS A 42 66.28 46.66 15.75
CA LYS A 42 65.88 45.71 16.79
C LYS A 42 64.36 45.74 17.04
N GLU A 43 63.76 46.92 17.11
CA GLU A 43 62.31 47.10 17.29
C GLU A 43 61.53 46.51 16.10
N ASP A 44 61.95 46.81 14.87
CA ASP A 44 61.32 46.28 13.65
C ASP A 44 61.38 44.74 13.61
N LEU A 45 62.52 44.15 14.00
CA LEU A 45 62.69 42.70 14.11
C LEU A 45 61.79 42.10 15.20
N GLU A 46 61.75 42.70 16.39
CA GLU A 46 60.88 42.26 17.48
C GLU A 46 59.40 42.34 17.09
N GLN A 47 58.99 43.40 16.39
CA GLN A 47 57.62 43.57 15.91
C GLN A 47 57.28 42.53 14.83
N ALA A 48 58.19 42.26 13.89
CA ALA A 48 58.01 41.19 12.90
C ALA A 48 57.85 39.81 13.56
N MET A 49 58.69 39.49 14.55
CA MET A 49 58.59 38.24 15.31
C MET A 49 57.26 38.12 16.08
N LYS A 50 56.79 39.21 16.71
CA LYS A 50 55.49 39.25 17.40
C LYS A 50 54.33 39.02 16.43
N ASN A 51 54.37 39.67 15.26
CA ASN A 51 53.35 39.52 14.22
C ASN A 51 53.28 38.08 13.71
N ILE A 52 54.44 37.47 13.40
CA ILE A 52 54.50 36.06 12.97
C ILE A 52 53.96 35.13 14.05
N THR A 53 54.34 35.35 15.32
CA THR A 53 53.86 34.53 16.43
C THR A 53 52.35 34.65 16.62
N ALA A 54 51.80 35.87 16.53
CA ALA A 54 50.36 36.11 16.64
C ALA A 54 49.60 35.46 15.47
N GLN A 55 50.16 35.55 14.25
CA GLN A 55 49.57 34.93 13.07
C GLN A 55 49.58 33.41 13.16
N ASN A 56 50.70 32.79 13.54
CA ASN A 56 50.79 31.34 13.76
C ASN A 56 49.78 30.86 14.82
N LYS A 57 49.64 31.59 15.94
CA LYS A 57 48.65 31.27 16.97
C LYS A 57 47.23 31.31 16.41
N ARG A 58 46.90 32.32 15.60
CA ARG A 58 45.58 32.44 14.96
C ARG A 58 45.34 31.28 13.99
N GLU A 59 46.31 30.95 13.14
CA GLU A 59 46.20 29.85 12.19
C GLU A 59 46.01 28.49 12.88
N ILE A 60 46.72 28.25 13.99
CA ILE A 60 46.53 27.05 14.81
C ILE A 60 45.11 27.00 15.37
N CYS A 61 44.65 28.06 16.03
CA CYS A 61 43.28 28.14 16.56
C CYS A 61 42.22 27.90 15.47
N ASP A 62 42.40 28.50 14.29
CA ASP A 62 41.46 28.35 13.18
C ASP A 62 41.44 26.91 12.64
N LYS A 63 42.61 26.26 12.54
CA LYS A 63 42.74 24.87 12.09
C LYS A 63 42.18 23.88 13.10
N GLU A 64 42.39 24.10 14.39
CA GLU A 64 41.81 23.29 15.47
C GLU A 64 40.28 23.37 15.42
N ARG A 65 39.72 24.58 15.26
CA ARG A 65 38.28 24.79 15.11
C ARG A 65 37.72 24.08 13.87
N GLU A 66 38.41 24.17 12.73
CA GLU A 66 38.01 23.48 11.50
C GLU A 66 37.98 21.96 11.68
N CYS A 67 39.02 21.39 12.31
CA CYS A 67 39.12 19.97 12.60
C CYS A 67 38.00 19.48 13.52
N LEU A 68 37.73 20.22 14.62
CA LEU A 68 36.65 19.91 15.55
C LEU A 68 35.28 19.95 14.86
N ASN A 69 35.02 20.98 14.05
CA ASN A 69 33.77 21.08 13.30
C ASN A 69 33.61 19.92 12.31
N LYS A 70 34.69 19.54 11.62
CA LYS A 70 34.66 18.41 10.67
C LYS A 70 34.39 17.08 11.40
N LYS A 71 35.06 16.84 12.53
CA LYS A 71 34.81 15.66 13.40
C LYS A 71 33.35 15.59 13.83
N GLN A 72 32.76 16.71 14.26
CA GLN A 72 31.35 16.74 14.63
C GLN A 72 30.42 16.45 13.45
N GLN A 73 30.70 17.03 12.29
CA GLN A 73 29.89 16.79 11.10
C GLN A 73 29.88 15.31 10.74
N LEU A 74 31.05 14.66 10.73
CA LEU A 74 31.16 13.22 10.47
C LEU A 74 30.38 12.39 11.50
N MET A 75 30.37 12.79 12.77
CA MET A 75 29.57 12.13 13.79
C MET A 75 28.07 12.29 13.54
N ARG A 76 27.60 13.48 13.13
CA ARG A 76 26.18 13.71 12.76
C ARG A 76 25.78 12.91 11.53
N ASP A 77 26.63 12.91 10.50
CA ASP A 77 26.41 12.19 9.25
C ASP A 77 26.35 10.68 9.49
N ARG A 78 27.23 10.15 10.34
CA ARG A 78 27.21 8.74 10.77
C ARG A 78 25.88 8.37 11.43
N GLU A 79 25.39 9.20 12.37
CA GLU A 79 24.13 8.92 13.03
C GLU A 79 22.92 9.03 12.10
N ALA A 80 22.92 10.01 11.20
CA ALA A 80 21.89 10.14 10.17
C ALA A 80 21.84 8.87 9.31
N CYS A 81 23.00 8.37 8.85
CA CYS A 81 23.09 7.13 8.10
C CYS A 81 22.56 5.90 8.87
N ILE A 82 22.82 5.82 10.18
CA ILE A 82 22.27 4.76 11.03
C ILE A 82 20.74 4.84 11.08
N TRP A 83 20.17 6.03 11.24
CA TRP A 83 18.71 6.20 11.28
C TRP A 83 18.05 5.89 9.94
N ASP A 84 18.67 6.29 8.83
CA ASP A 84 18.19 5.96 7.47
C ASP A 84 18.25 4.45 7.21
N LEU A 85 19.24 3.75 7.76
CA LEU A 85 19.33 2.30 7.69
C LEU A 85 18.24 1.65 8.57
N GLU A 86 18.04 2.12 9.81
CA GLU A 86 16.97 1.65 10.70
C GLU A 86 15.59 1.82 10.03
N GLU A 87 15.30 2.96 9.42
CA GLU A 87 14.03 3.21 8.72
C GLU A 87 13.82 2.25 7.54
N ARG A 88 14.85 2.09 6.70
CA ARG A 88 14.80 1.15 5.57
C ARG A 88 14.55 -0.28 6.02
N GLN A 89 15.23 -0.74 7.06
CA GLN A 89 15.01 -2.08 7.63
C GLN A 89 13.56 -2.27 8.10
N GLN A 90 12.95 -1.27 8.72
CA GLN A 90 11.54 -1.35 9.13
C GLN A 90 10.58 -1.40 7.94
N GLN A 91 10.86 -0.63 6.89
CA GLN A 91 10.06 -0.67 5.65
C GLN A 91 10.21 -2.01 4.93
N GLU A 92 11.43 -2.52 4.77
CA GLU A 92 11.72 -3.82 4.15
C GLU A 92 11.02 -4.96 4.89
N LYS A 93 11.08 -4.95 6.23
CA LYS A 93 10.36 -5.92 7.06
C LYS A 93 8.86 -5.88 6.80
N HIS A 94 8.27 -4.69 6.71
CA HIS A 94 6.85 -4.54 6.39
C HIS A 94 6.51 -5.07 4.99
N GLN A 95 7.32 -4.75 3.98
CA GLN A 95 7.11 -5.27 2.63
C GLN A 95 7.19 -6.80 2.58
N LEU A 96 8.14 -7.40 3.30
CA LEU A 96 8.27 -8.86 3.36
C LEU A 96 7.04 -9.52 4.01
N ILE A 97 6.56 -8.99 5.14
CA ILE A 97 5.36 -9.50 5.82
C ILE A 97 4.12 -9.32 4.93
N LYS A 98 4.00 -8.16 4.27
CA LYS A 98 2.90 -7.87 3.34
C LYS A 98 2.91 -8.84 2.16
N GLN A 99 4.08 -9.13 1.60
CA GLN A 99 4.22 -10.10 0.52
C GLN A 99 3.89 -11.52 0.99
N GLN A 100 4.40 -11.94 2.14
CA GLN A 100 4.09 -13.24 2.75
C GLN A 100 2.58 -13.43 2.95
N LEU A 101 1.87 -12.38 3.40
CA LEU A 101 0.43 -12.42 3.58
C LEU A 101 -0.31 -12.55 2.23
N LYS A 102 0.14 -11.82 1.20
CA LYS A 102 -0.41 -11.95 -0.16
C LYS A 102 -0.21 -13.36 -0.71
N ASP A 103 0.98 -13.94 -0.53
CA ASP A 103 1.31 -15.28 -0.97
C ASP A 103 0.47 -16.33 -0.22
N GLN A 104 0.23 -16.13 1.08
CA GLN A 104 -0.67 -16.98 1.86
C GLN A 104 -2.10 -16.96 1.30
N TYR A 105 -2.66 -15.79 0.99
CA TYR A 105 -3.99 -15.70 0.37
C TYR A 105 -4.02 -16.32 -1.02
N PHE A 106 -2.96 -16.12 -1.82
CA PHE A 106 -2.85 -16.76 -3.13
C PHE A 106 -2.87 -18.28 -3.01
N LEU A 107 -2.10 -18.86 -2.08
CA LEU A 107 -2.09 -20.30 -1.82
C LEU A 107 -3.43 -20.80 -1.30
N GLN A 108 -4.09 -20.08 -0.39
CA GLN A 108 -5.42 -20.46 0.10
C GLN A 108 -6.45 -20.50 -1.03
N ARG A 109 -6.48 -19.49 -1.90
CA ARG A 109 -7.33 -19.49 -3.09
C ARG A 109 -7.00 -20.66 -4.00
N HIS A 110 -5.72 -20.92 -4.27
CA HIS A 110 -5.30 -22.02 -5.13
C HIS A 110 -5.67 -23.40 -4.55
N GLU A 111 -5.50 -23.60 -3.24
CA GLU A 111 -5.90 -24.83 -2.55
C GLU A 111 -7.40 -25.07 -2.58
N LEU A 112 -8.19 -24.01 -2.39
CA LEU A 112 -9.62 -24.08 -2.60
C LEU A 112 -9.91 -24.56 -4.02
N LEU A 113 -9.25 -24.05 -5.06
CA LEU A 113 -9.46 -24.55 -6.43
C LEU A 113 -9.08 -26.05 -6.57
N ARG A 114 -7.92 -26.46 -6.06
CA ARG A 114 -7.41 -27.85 -6.17
C ARG A 114 -8.25 -28.90 -5.43
N LYS A 115 -8.74 -28.59 -4.23
CA LYS A 115 -9.56 -29.54 -3.45
C LYS A 115 -10.81 -29.95 -4.23
N HIS A 116 -11.34 -29.05 -5.05
CA HIS A 116 -12.54 -29.29 -5.84
C HIS A 116 -12.25 -30.00 -7.17
N GLU A 117 -11.13 -29.70 -7.84
CA GLU A 117 -10.70 -30.48 -9.03
C GLU A 117 -10.56 -31.98 -8.71
N LYS A 118 -10.12 -32.33 -7.50
CA LYS A 118 -10.03 -33.73 -7.06
C LYS A 118 -11.39 -34.39 -6.79
N SER A 119 -12.42 -33.63 -6.40
CA SER A 119 -13.80 -34.14 -6.29
C SER A 119 -14.52 -34.25 -7.65
N VAL A 120 -13.95 -33.68 -8.72
CA VAL A 120 -14.52 -33.69 -10.09
C VAL A 120 -14.14 -34.95 -10.87
N LYS A 121 -13.32 -35.87 -10.32
CA LYS A 121 -13.00 -37.12 -11.03
C LYS A 121 -14.28 -37.92 -11.35
N PRO A 122 -14.58 -38.20 -12.64
CA PRO A 122 -15.78 -38.89 -13.04
C PRO A 122 -15.58 -40.39 -12.76
N GLY A 123 -16.20 -40.90 -11.70
CA GLY A 123 -15.93 -42.29 -11.35
C GLY A 123 -16.65 -42.82 -10.12
N THR A 124 -17.91 -42.45 -9.89
CA THR A 124 -18.77 -43.27 -9.03
C THR A 124 -20.21 -43.16 -9.49
N PRO A 125 -20.83 -44.24 -9.97
CA PRO A 125 -22.27 -44.28 -10.15
C PRO A 125 -22.88 -44.28 -8.75
N LEU A 126 -23.42 -43.15 -8.32
CA LEU A 126 -24.27 -43.11 -7.14
C LEU A 126 -25.56 -43.87 -7.50
N LEU A 127 -25.57 -45.12 -7.05
CA LEU A 127 -26.70 -46.01 -7.03
C LEU A 127 -27.93 -45.22 -6.57
N SER A 128 -29.00 -45.33 -7.36
CA SER A 128 -30.34 -44.85 -7.08
C SER A 128 -30.74 -45.09 -5.62
N GLN A 129 -30.70 -44.02 -4.82
CA GLN A 129 -31.42 -43.97 -3.55
C GLN A 129 -32.77 -43.30 -3.78
N PRO A 130 -33.86 -43.85 -3.22
CA PRO A 130 -35.17 -43.22 -3.30
C PRO A 130 -35.17 -41.93 -2.50
N VAL A 131 -35.86 -40.92 -3.03
CA VAL A 131 -36.05 -39.60 -2.43
C VAL A 131 -36.70 -39.78 -1.05
N GLN A 132 -35.91 -39.66 0.02
CA GLN A 132 -36.44 -39.30 1.31
C GLN A 132 -36.53 -37.77 1.35
N SER A 133 -37.75 -37.28 1.57
CA SER A 133 -38.06 -35.88 1.83
C SER A 133 -37.26 -35.37 3.03
N LEU A 134 -36.23 -34.55 2.78
CA LEU A 134 -35.65 -33.72 3.82
C LEU A 134 -36.66 -32.62 4.20
N PRO A 135 -36.81 -32.30 5.51
CA PRO A 135 -37.67 -31.21 5.94
C PRO A 135 -37.05 -29.86 5.57
N SER A 136 -37.91 -28.90 5.23
CA SER A 136 -37.53 -27.52 4.94
C SER A 136 -36.68 -26.92 6.06
N PRO A 137 -35.59 -26.19 5.75
CA PRO A 137 -34.90 -25.42 6.77
C PRO A 137 -35.81 -24.28 7.22
N LEU A 138 -36.11 -24.25 8.52
CA LEU A 138 -36.67 -23.09 9.20
C LEU A 138 -35.69 -21.92 9.01
N VAL A 139 -36.18 -20.87 8.36
CA VAL A 139 -35.49 -19.60 8.18
C VAL A 139 -35.23 -18.99 9.55
N PRO A 140 -33.99 -18.68 9.97
CA PRO A 140 -33.78 -17.86 11.13
C PRO A 140 -34.07 -16.40 10.74
N SER A 141 -35.12 -15.85 11.35
CA SER A 141 -35.42 -14.43 11.35
C SER A 141 -34.24 -13.66 11.92
N SER A 142 -33.58 -12.81 11.13
CA SER A 142 -32.75 -11.72 11.64
C SER A 142 -32.62 -10.59 10.63
N VAL A 143 -33.39 -9.53 10.91
CA VAL A 143 -33.12 -8.11 10.72
C VAL A 143 -32.44 -7.71 9.40
N THR A 144 -33.27 -7.33 8.44
CA THR A 144 -32.88 -6.53 7.28
C THR A 144 -32.39 -5.15 7.75
N SER A 145 -31.08 -4.91 7.72
CA SER A 145 -30.55 -3.54 7.65
C SER A 145 -30.49 -3.15 6.18
N HIS A 146 -31.39 -2.27 5.75
CA HIS A 146 -31.37 -1.70 4.42
C HIS A 146 -30.14 -0.79 4.24
N PHE A 147 -29.15 -1.24 3.47
CA PHE A 147 -28.22 -0.35 2.79
C PHE A 147 -28.49 -0.40 1.29
N HIS A 148 -29.01 0.71 0.76
CA HIS A 148 -29.19 0.92 -0.67
C HIS A 148 -27.80 1.00 -1.34
N ALA A 149 -27.38 -0.07 -2.00
CA ALA A 149 -26.29 0.00 -2.97
C ALA A 149 -26.82 0.64 -4.27
N THR A 150 -26.32 1.83 -4.60
CA THR A 150 -26.62 2.50 -5.87
C THR A 150 -25.74 1.92 -7.00
N PRO A 151 -26.19 1.96 -8.27
CA PRO A 151 -25.49 1.32 -9.41
C PRO A 151 -24.14 1.96 -9.80
N LYS A 152 -23.59 2.88 -9.00
CA LYS A 152 -22.33 3.57 -9.31
C LYS A 152 -21.07 2.84 -8.79
N SER A 153 -21.22 1.85 -7.90
CA SER A 153 -20.07 1.11 -7.33
C SER A 153 -19.48 0.06 -8.27
N ALA A 154 -20.23 -0.39 -9.29
CA ALA A 154 -19.79 -1.44 -10.20
C ALA A 154 -18.79 -0.95 -11.27
N LEU A 155 -18.75 0.35 -11.55
CA LEU A 155 -17.86 0.93 -12.57
C LEU A 155 -16.60 1.59 -11.99
N GLN A 156 -16.42 1.59 -10.67
CA GLN A 156 -15.26 2.24 -10.05
C GLN A 156 -14.09 1.27 -9.79
N LEU A 157 -14.27 -0.03 -10.03
CA LEU A 157 -13.21 -1.04 -9.92
C LEU A 157 -12.41 -1.25 -11.23
N SER A 158 -12.78 -0.59 -12.33
CA SER A 158 -12.08 -0.70 -13.62
C SER A 158 -11.04 0.39 -13.90
N LEU A 159 -10.70 1.24 -12.91
CA LEU A 159 -9.80 2.38 -13.10
C LEU A 159 -8.67 2.50 -12.05
N PHE A 160 -8.19 1.38 -11.49
CA PHE A 160 -6.86 1.35 -10.87
C PHE A 160 -5.83 0.84 -11.89
N LEU A 161 -4.77 1.63 -12.05
CA LEU A 161 -3.77 1.62 -13.13
C LEU A 161 -3.30 0.22 -13.63
N PRO A 162 -2.96 0.10 -14.93
CA PRO A 162 -2.29 -1.08 -15.46
C PRO A 162 -0.81 -1.03 -15.04
N GLY A 163 -0.37 -1.96 -14.20
CA GLY A 163 1.06 -2.04 -13.88
C GLY A 163 1.53 -3.09 -12.87
N VAL A 164 0.70 -3.56 -11.93
CA VAL A 164 1.15 -4.52 -10.89
C VAL A 164 0.09 -5.58 -10.55
N TRP A 165 -0.72 -5.96 -11.53
CA TRP A 165 -1.60 -7.13 -11.46
C TRP A 165 -1.39 -7.96 -12.72
N GLY A 166 -0.21 -8.58 -12.82
CA GLY A 166 -0.01 -9.71 -13.71
C GLY A 166 -0.85 -10.88 -13.18
N GLY A 167 -2.07 -10.98 -13.69
CA GLY A 167 -3.07 -11.94 -13.23
C GLY A 167 -4.31 -11.24 -12.72
N VAL A 168 -5.22 -10.93 -13.64
CA VAL A 168 -6.66 -10.94 -13.33
C VAL A 168 -6.90 -12.16 -12.44
N PRO A 169 -7.52 -12.05 -11.26
CA PRO A 169 -7.84 -13.23 -10.48
C PRO A 169 -8.77 -14.05 -11.36
N ALA A 170 -8.26 -15.17 -11.90
CA ALA A 170 -9.09 -16.17 -12.50
C ALA A 170 -10.21 -16.42 -11.47
N PRO A 171 -11.49 -16.34 -11.88
CA PRO A 171 -12.56 -16.47 -10.91
C PRO A 171 -12.41 -17.83 -10.22
N LEU A 172 -13.08 -17.99 -9.09
CA LEU A 172 -13.29 -19.25 -8.35
C LEU A 172 -14.00 -20.33 -9.23
N THR A 173 -13.48 -20.55 -10.42
CA THR A 173 -14.11 -21.12 -11.60
C THR A 173 -14.41 -22.60 -11.42
N PRO A 174 -13.51 -23.47 -10.92
CA PRO A 174 -13.80 -24.89 -10.82
C PRO A 174 -14.92 -25.20 -9.81
N VAL A 175 -14.96 -24.51 -8.68
CA VAL A 175 -15.98 -24.71 -7.63
C VAL A 175 -17.33 -24.18 -8.08
N CYS A 176 -17.34 -22.95 -8.59
CA CYS A 176 -18.55 -22.34 -9.09
C CYS A 176 -19.12 -23.12 -10.28
N LEU A 177 -18.26 -23.67 -11.14
CA LEU A 177 -18.66 -24.55 -12.25
C LEU A 177 -19.27 -25.86 -11.74
N GLN A 178 -18.72 -26.49 -10.70
CA GLN A 178 -19.27 -27.73 -10.15
C GLN A 178 -20.66 -27.52 -9.52
N GLU A 179 -20.83 -26.50 -8.69
CA GLU A 179 -22.14 -26.17 -8.10
C GLU A 179 -23.14 -25.80 -9.20
N ARG A 180 -22.69 -25.08 -10.24
CA ARG A 180 -23.50 -24.74 -11.42
C ARG A 180 -23.92 -25.97 -12.20
N GLU A 181 -23.02 -26.92 -12.42
CA GLU A 181 -23.34 -28.20 -13.06
C GLU A 181 -24.32 -29.01 -12.22
N GLN A 182 -24.15 -29.06 -10.90
CA GLN A 182 -25.08 -29.74 -9.99
C GLN A 182 -26.48 -29.11 -10.06
N MET A 183 -26.56 -27.78 -10.05
CA MET A 183 -27.82 -27.05 -10.20
C MET A 183 -28.45 -27.28 -11.58
N GLN A 184 -27.67 -27.28 -12.65
CA GLN A 184 -28.13 -27.62 -13.99
C GLN A 184 -28.71 -29.04 -14.05
N ARG A 185 -28.02 -30.03 -13.47
CA ARG A 185 -28.50 -31.43 -13.41
C ARG A 185 -29.76 -31.56 -12.53
N TYR A 186 -29.89 -30.76 -11.48
CA TYR A 186 -31.10 -30.71 -10.66
C TYR A 186 -32.28 -30.14 -11.43
N ASN A 187 -32.12 -28.95 -12.02
CA ASN A 187 -33.12 -28.29 -12.85
C ASN A 187 -33.56 -29.16 -14.04
N GLN A 188 -32.60 -29.81 -14.71
CA GLN A 188 -32.89 -30.74 -15.80
C GLN A 188 -33.74 -31.91 -15.33
N ARG A 189 -33.42 -32.54 -14.19
CA ARG A 189 -34.21 -33.64 -13.62
C ARG A 189 -35.64 -33.20 -13.28
N MET A 190 -35.83 -32.01 -12.73
CA MET A 190 -37.16 -31.48 -12.43
C MET A 190 -38.00 -31.26 -13.69
N LEU A 191 -37.41 -30.69 -14.74
CA LEU A 191 -38.06 -30.53 -16.04
C LEU A 191 -38.40 -31.88 -16.69
N GLU A 192 -37.48 -32.83 -16.66
CA GLU A 192 -37.66 -34.18 -17.22
C GLU A 192 -38.82 -34.90 -16.53
N GLN A 193 -38.90 -34.84 -15.19
CA GLN A 193 -39.99 -35.44 -14.42
C GLN A 193 -41.36 -34.85 -14.77
N LEU A 194 -41.44 -33.52 -14.96
CA LEU A 194 -42.68 -32.87 -15.38
C LEU A 194 -43.08 -33.31 -16.81
N LYS A 195 -42.12 -33.37 -17.73
CA LYS A 195 -42.36 -33.85 -19.10
C LYS A 195 -42.87 -35.29 -19.13
N VAL A 196 -42.26 -36.19 -18.35
CA VAL A 196 -42.70 -37.60 -18.26
C VAL A 196 -44.13 -37.69 -17.74
N ARG A 197 -44.49 -36.93 -16.69
CA ARG A 197 -45.88 -36.88 -16.18
C ARG A 197 -46.85 -36.38 -17.25
N GLN A 198 -46.53 -35.28 -17.93
CA GLN A 198 -47.38 -34.75 -19.00
C GLN A 198 -47.50 -35.69 -20.19
N GLN A 199 -46.43 -36.42 -20.54
CA GLN A 199 -46.46 -37.43 -21.61
C GLN A 199 -47.40 -38.59 -21.27
N GLN A 200 -47.35 -39.10 -20.03
CA GLN A 200 -48.25 -40.15 -19.56
C GLN A 200 -49.72 -39.69 -19.60
N GLU A 201 -49.99 -38.46 -19.17
CA GLU A 201 -51.33 -37.87 -19.24
C GLU A 201 -51.81 -37.68 -20.69
N ARG A 202 -50.97 -37.12 -21.57
CA ARG A 202 -51.30 -36.92 -23.00
C ARG A 202 -51.59 -38.23 -23.72
N ALA A 203 -50.99 -39.34 -23.31
CA ALA A 203 -51.26 -40.66 -23.90
C ALA A 203 -52.60 -41.27 -23.45
N ARG A 204 -53.01 -41.04 -22.20
CA ARG A 204 -54.18 -41.68 -21.58
C ARG A 204 -55.45 -40.82 -21.69
N LEU A 205 -55.33 -39.54 -21.42
CA LEU A 205 -56.45 -38.62 -21.22
C LEU A 205 -57.35 -38.44 -22.46
N PRO A 206 -56.84 -38.37 -23.71
CA PRO A 206 -57.70 -38.22 -24.88
C PRO A 206 -58.60 -39.44 -25.16
N LYS A 207 -58.20 -40.64 -24.71
CA LYS A 207 -59.06 -41.83 -24.81
C LYS A 207 -60.20 -41.73 -23.80
N ILE A 208 -59.87 -41.39 -22.56
CA ILE A 208 -60.82 -41.22 -21.45
C ILE A 208 -61.84 -40.11 -21.77
N GLN A 209 -61.36 -38.91 -22.17
CA GLN A 209 -62.23 -37.78 -22.51
C GLN A 209 -63.16 -38.08 -23.69
N ARG A 210 -62.73 -38.90 -24.66
CA ARG A 210 -63.59 -39.33 -25.78
C ARG A 210 -64.67 -40.31 -25.33
N SER A 211 -64.35 -41.31 -24.51
CA SER A 211 -65.34 -42.24 -23.99
C SER A 211 -66.33 -41.55 -23.05
N GLU A 212 -65.84 -40.73 -22.12
CA GLU A 212 -66.67 -39.97 -21.19
C GLU A 212 -67.51 -38.91 -21.90
N GLY A 213 -66.94 -38.20 -22.88
CA GLY A 213 -67.66 -37.20 -23.68
C GLY A 213 -68.83 -37.81 -24.44
N LYS A 214 -68.65 -39.02 -25.01
CA LYS A 214 -69.74 -39.78 -25.66
C LYS A 214 -70.84 -40.14 -24.66
N THR A 215 -70.48 -40.70 -23.51
CA THR A 215 -71.44 -41.05 -22.46
C THR A 215 -72.18 -39.82 -21.93
N ARG A 216 -71.45 -38.73 -21.66
CA ARG A 216 -72.00 -37.44 -21.21
C ARG A 216 -72.97 -36.85 -22.24
N MET A 217 -72.62 -36.86 -23.52
CA MET A 217 -73.47 -36.36 -24.60
C MET A 217 -74.74 -37.21 -24.77
N ALA A 218 -74.63 -38.55 -24.66
CA ALA A 218 -75.78 -39.44 -24.72
C ALA A 218 -76.75 -39.19 -23.56
N MET A 219 -76.23 -39.07 -22.33
CA MET A 219 -77.01 -38.72 -21.15
C MET A 219 -77.63 -37.33 -21.26
N TYR A 220 -76.90 -36.35 -21.79
CA TYR A 220 -77.40 -34.99 -22.01
C TYR A 220 -78.55 -34.95 -23.03
N LYS A 221 -78.42 -35.65 -24.17
CA LYS A 221 -79.51 -35.79 -25.15
C LYS A 221 -80.74 -36.46 -24.55
N LYS A 222 -80.56 -37.51 -23.75
CA LYS A 222 -81.66 -38.19 -23.04
C LYS A 222 -82.33 -37.27 -22.02
N SER A 223 -81.55 -36.49 -21.27
CA SER A 223 -82.05 -35.48 -20.32
C SER A 223 -82.85 -34.38 -21.03
N LEU A 224 -82.36 -33.88 -22.17
CA LEU A 224 -83.10 -32.90 -22.99
C LEU A 224 -84.43 -33.47 -23.51
N HIS A 225 -84.47 -34.75 -23.89
CA HIS A 225 -85.70 -35.39 -24.32
C HIS A 225 -86.76 -35.49 -23.20
N ILE A 226 -86.32 -35.68 -21.95
CA ILE A 226 -87.21 -35.85 -20.79
C ILE A 226 -87.66 -34.49 -20.21
N HIS A 227 -86.76 -33.51 -20.14
CA HIS A 227 -86.98 -32.29 -19.37
C HIS A 227 -87.03 -30.98 -20.19
N SER A 228 -86.68 -31.00 -21.49
CA SER A 228 -86.63 -29.79 -22.32
C SER A 228 -87.81 -29.72 -23.28
N SER A 229 -88.80 -28.89 -22.97
CA SER A 229 -89.98 -28.56 -23.81
C SER A 229 -89.70 -27.55 -24.94
N GLY A 230 -88.44 -27.14 -25.13
CA GLY A 230 -88.01 -26.21 -26.18
C GLY A 230 -88.07 -26.78 -27.59
N SER A 231 -88.07 -25.90 -28.59
CA SER A 231 -88.14 -26.28 -30.00
C SER A 231 -86.96 -27.17 -30.44
N ALA A 232 -87.13 -27.92 -31.54
CA ALA A 232 -86.05 -28.73 -32.11
C ALA A 232 -84.80 -27.91 -32.48
N SER A 233 -84.97 -26.60 -32.73
CA SER A 233 -83.86 -25.66 -32.95
C SER A 233 -83.08 -25.38 -31.65
N GLU A 234 -83.77 -25.10 -30.55
CA GLU A 234 -83.16 -24.89 -29.24
C GLU A 234 -82.45 -26.13 -28.71
N GLN A 235 -83.01 -27.33 -28.94
CA GLN A 235 -82.34 -28.59 -28.57
C GLN A 235 -81.03 -28.77 -29.34
N ARG A 236 -80.98 -28.40 -30.64
CA ARG A 236 -79.75 -28.45 -31.45
C ARG A 236 -78.69 -27.46 -30.96
N GLU A 237 -79.08 -26.24 -30.61
CA GLU A 237 -78.14 -25.26 -30.06
C GLU A 237 -77.62 -25.66 -28.67
N LYS A 238 -78.45 -26.25 -27.81
CA LYS A 238 -78.01 -26.82 -26.52
C LYS A 238 -77.00 -27.96 -26.69
N ILE A 239 -77.22 -28.87 -27.64
CA ILE A 239 -76.27 -29.95 -27.99
C ILE A 239 -74.93 -29.36 -28.48
N LYS A 240 -74.99 -28.33 -29.34
CA LYS A 240 -73.80 -27.63 -29.85
C LYS A 240 -73.05 -26.88 -28.73
N GLN A 241 -73.75 -26.34 -27.75
CA GLN A 241 -73.17 -25.70 -26.57
C GLN A 241 -72.44 -26.72 -25.67
N GLU A 242 -73.00 -27.91 -25.45
CA GLU A 242 -72.34 -28.98 -24.69
C GLU A 242 -71.08 -29.50 -25.44
N ASP A 243 -71.10 -29.58 -26.76
CA ASP A 243 -69.90 -29.93 -27.55
C ASP A 243 -68.81 -28.84 -27.45
N LYS A 244 -69.19 -27.56 -27.54
CA LYS A 244 -68.27 -26.43 -27.29
C LYS A 244 -67.67 -26.49 -25.89
N ARG A 245 -68.45 -26.83 -24.87
CA ARG A 245 -67.98 -26.98 -23.48
C ARG A 245 -66.92 -28.08 -23.36
N GLN A 246 -67.18 -29.25 -23.94
CA GLN A 246 -66.21 -30.36 -23.95
C GLN A 246 -64.93 -30.00 -24.71
N LYS A 247 -65.02 -29.21 -25.79
CA LYS A 247 -63.85 -28.68 -26.51
C LYS A 247 -63.06 -27.66 -25.67
N ALA A 248 -63.74 -26.78 -24.94
CA ALA A 248 -63.12 -25.81 -24.04
C ALA A 248 -62.40 -26.51 -22.87
N GLU A 249 -62.96 -27.57 -22.31
CA GLU A 249 -62.33 -28.38 -21.25
C GLU A 249 -60.99 -28.99 -21.72
N ARG A 250 -60.92 -29.48 -22.97
CA ARG A 250 -59.66 -29.96 -23.57
C ARG A 250 -58.62 -28.87 -23.77
N LEU A 251 -59.05 -27.70 -24.24
CA LEU A 251 -58.17 -26.55 -24.44
C LEU A 251 -57.61 -26.06 -23.10
N HIS A 252 -58.46 -25.97 -22.08
CA HIS A 252 -58.05 -25.57 -20.73
C HIS A 252 -56.99 -26.51 -20.16
N GLN A 253 -57.15 -27.83 -20.33
CA GLN A 253 -56.15 -28.80 -19.90
C GLN A 253 -54.81 -28.61 -20.61
N GLN A 254 -54.83 -28.32 -21.93
CA GLN A 254 -53.61 -28.03 -22.69
C GLN A 254 -52.92 -26.75 -22.20
N GLN A 255 -53.68 -25.68 -21.95
CA GLN A 255 -53.17 -24.43 -21.40
C GLN A 255 -52.57 -24.63 -20.00
N LYS A 256 -53.17 -25.48 -19.15
CA LYS A 256 -52.63 -25.83 -17.84
C LYS A 256 -51.26 -26.50 -17.94
N HIS A 257 -51.10 -27.46 -18.85
CA HIS A 257 -49.80 -28.10 -19.09
C HIS A 257 -48.75 -27.10 -19.58
N GLU A 258 -49.14 -26.17 -20.45
CA GLU A 258 -48.25 -25.12 -20.96
C GLU A 258 -47.82 -24.15 -19.85
N SER A 259 -48.76 -23.70 -19.01
CA SER A 259 -48.47 -22.84 -17.85
C SER A 259 -47.49 -23.53 -16.90
N GLN A 260 -47.75 -24.78 -16.53
CA GLN A 260 -46.87 -25.54 -15.63
C GLN A 260 -45.44 -25.71 -16.20
N MET A 261 -45.30 -25.85 -17.51
CA MET A 261 -43.98 -25.93 -18.15
C MET A 261 -43.25 -24.58 -18.08
N LYS A 262 -43.96 -23.47 -18.33
CA LYS A 262 -43.41 -22.11 -18.21
C LYS A 262 -42.98 -21.81 -16.77
N ASP A 263 -43.81 -22.15 -15.79
CA ASP A 263 -43.51 -21.93 -14.38
C ASP A 263 -42.28 -22.76 -13.94
N MET A 264 -42.17 -24.01 -14.40
CA MET A 264 -41.02 -24.86 -14.11
C MET A 264 -39.73 -24.34 -14.75
N GLN A 265 -39.80 -23.80 -15.96
CA GLN A 265 -38.65 -23.16 -16.61
C GLN A 265 -38.21 -21.89 -15.86
N ALA A 266 -39.15 -21.02 -15.51
CA ALA A 266 -38.89 -19.84 -14.71
C ALA A 266 -38.25 -20.18 -13.35
N GLN A 267 -38.71 -21.26 -12.71
CA GLN A 267 -38.10 -21.75 -11.47
C GLN A 267 -36.65 -22.22 -11.69
N CYS A 268 -36.37 -22.94 -12.78
CA CYS A 268 -35.01 -23.36 -13.12
C CYS A 268 -34.07 -22.17 -13.36
N GLU A 269 -34.57 -21.14 -14.04
CA GLU A 269 -33.85 -19.88 -14.26
C GLU A 269 -33.59 -19.17 -12.93
N SER A 270 -34.60 -19.02 -12.09
CA SER A 270 -34.47 -18.41 -10.74
C SER A 270 -33.41 -19.12 -9.90
N ASN A 271 -33.45 -20.45 -9.84
CA ASN A 271 -32.46 -21.25 -9.11
C ASN A 271 -31.02 -20.98 -9.61
N THR A 272 -30.86 -20.77 -10.92
CA THR A 272 -29.56 -20.48 -11.54
C THR A 272 -29.08 -19.07 -11.17
N HIS A 273 -29.97 -18.08 -11.18
CA HIS A 273 -29.67 -16.72 -10.79
C HIS A 273 -29.32 -16.59 -9.31
N GLU A 274 -30.07 -17.25 -8.43
CA GLU A 274 -29.82 -17.28 -6.99
C GLU A 274 -28.46 -17.90 -6.66
N LEU A 275 -28.14 -19.05 -7.28
CA LEU A 275 -26.82 -19.67 -7.11
C LEU A 275 -25.69 -18.73 -7.56
N GLN A 276 -25.85 -18.08 -8.71
CA GLN A 276 -24.86 -17.13 -9.21
C GLN A 276 -24.69 -15.93 -8.25
N HIS A 277 -25.78 -15.45 -7.65
CA HIS A 277 -25.76 -14.37 -6.69
C HIS A 277 -24.97 -14.76 -5.44
N LEU A 278 -25.28 -15.91 -4.84
CA LEU A 278 -24.56 -16.44 -3.66
C LEU A 278 -23.06 -16.64 -3.94
N GLN A 279 -22.71 -17.12 -5.14
CA GLN A 279 -21.31 -17.28 -5.54
C GLN A 279 -20.58 -15.93 -5.64
N ASN A 280 -21.25 -14.91 -6.19
CA ASN A 280 -20.69 -13.56 -6.29
C ASN A 280 -20.50 -12.94 -4.90
N GLU A 281 -21.48 -13.09 -4.01
CA GLU A 281 -21.37 -12.62 -2.62
C GLU A 281 -20.21 -13.29 -1.88
N LYS A 282 -20.07 -14.62 -2.01
CA LYS A 282 -18.95 -15.37 -1.42
C LYS A 282 -17.60 -14.87 -1.93
N CYS A 283 -17.49 -14.59 -3.23
CA CYS A 283 -16.28 -14.03 -3.83
C CYS A 283 -15.97 -12.63 -3.29
N HIS A 284 -16.99 -11.77 -3.22
CA HIS A 284 -16.87 -10.42 -2.68
C HIS A 284 -16.39 -10.45 -1.23
N LEU A 285 -17.04 -11.22 -0.36
CA LEU A 285 -16.70 -11.31 1.07
C LEU A 285 -15.27 -11.83 1.28
N LEU A 286 -14.81 -12.77 0.46
CA LEU A 286 -13.44 -13.26 0.51
C LEU A 286 -12.44 -12.13 0.20
N ILE A 287 -12.63 -11.42 -0.92
CA ILE A 287 -11.75 -10.32 -1.35
C ILE A 287 -11.78 -9.18 -0.33
N GLU A 288 -12.95 -8.85 0.20
CA GLU A 288 -13.12 -7.80 1.20
C GLU A 288 -12.35 -8.14 2.49
N HIS A 289 -12.48 -9.37 2.99
CA HIS A 289 -11.74 -9.84 4.16
C HIS A 289 -10.22 -9.78 3.94
N GLU A 290 -9.72 -10.27 2.80
CA GLU A 290 -8.30 -10.18 2.44
C GLU A 290 -7.81 -8.73 2.36
N THR A 291 -8.59 -7.86 1.75
CA THR A 291 -8.30 -6.43 1.60
C THR A 291 -8.26 -5.74 2.95
N GLN A 292 -9.24 -6.02 3.82
CA GLN A 292 -9.30 -5.46 5.16
C GLN A 292 -8.09 -5.89 6.00
N LYS A 293 -7.62 -7.14 5.84
CA LYS A 293 -6.41 -7.60 6.51
C LYS A 293 -5.15 -6.89 6.03
N LEU A 294 -4.96 -6.72 4.73
CA LEU A 294 -3.84 -5.93 4.18
C LEU A 294 -3.90 -4.48 4.68
N LYS A 295 -5.08 -3.87 4.70
CA LYS A 295 -5.28 -2.52 5.22
C LYS A 295 -4.90 -2.42 6.70
N SER A 296 -5.34 -3.37 7.53
CA SER A 296 -5.00 -3.39 8.95
C SER A 296 -3.50 -3.57 9.21
N LEU A 297 -2.81 -4.33 8.34
CA LEU A 297 -1.36 -4.49 8.39
C LEU A 297 -0.64 -3.18 8.05
N ASP A 298 -1.10 -2.47 7.02
CA ASP A 298 -0.55 -1.15 6.63
C ASP A 298 -0.79 -0.11 7.73
N GLU A 299 -1.99 -0.07 8.32
CA GLU A 299 -2.32 0.81 9.44
C GLU A 299 -1.44 0.54 10.67
N ASN A 300 -1.24 -0.74 11.01
CA ASN A 300 -0.35 -1.13 12.11
C ASN A 300 1.11 -0.71 11.85
N HIS A 301 1.60 -0.92 10.63
CA HIS A 301 2.95 -0.47 10.25
C HIS A 301 3.08 1.05 10.33
N ASN A 302 2.12 1.80 9.81
CA ASN A 302 2.12 3.25 9.85
C ASN A 302 2.13 3.79 11.29
N GLN A 303 1.34 3.17 12.18
CA GLN A 303 1.34 3.50 13.59
C GLN A 303 2.69 3.17 14.25
N HIS A 304 3.26 2.00 13.99
CA HIS A 304 4.60 1.63 14.47
C HIS A 304 5.69 2.60 13.97
N MET A 305 5.65 3.01 12.70
CA MET A 305 6.59 3.98 12.14
C MET A 305 6.44 5.38 12.77
N LYS A 306 5.22 5.78 13.11
CA LYS A 306 4.97 7.01 13.86
C LYS A 306 5.63 6.94 15.25
N GLU A 307 5.38 5.87 16.00
CA GLU A 307 5.98 5.67 17.34
C GLU A 307 7.51 5.58 17.30
N TRP A 308 8.06 4.92 16.28
CA TRP A 308 9.51 4.85 16.08
C TRP A 308 10.10 6.24 15.82
N ARG A 309 9.49 7.06 14.94
CA ARG A 309 9.90 8.45 14.71
C ARG A 309 9.78 9.31 15.97
N ASP A 310 8.75 9.10 16.78
CA ASP A 310 8.58 9.80 18.05
C ASP A 310 9.70 9.47 19.05
N LYS A 311 10.14 8.20 19.11
CA LYS A 311 11.28 7.75 19.92
C LYS A 311 12.63 8.22 19.37
N LEU A 312 12.72 8.51 18.07
CA LEU A 312 13.93 9.01 17.43
C LEU A 312 14.30 10.43 17.88
N ARG A 313 13.29 11.31 18.04
CA ARG A 313 13.48 12.72 18.42
C ARG A 313 14.25 12.89 19.75
N PRO A 314 13.89 12.21 20.85
CA PRO A 314 14.68 12.23 22.09
C PRO A 314 16.10 11.68 21.93
N ARG A 315 16.30 10.60 21.15
CA ARG A 315 17.64 10.02 20.90
C ARG A 315 18.56 11.03 20.20
N LYS A 316 18.04 11.73 19.19
CA LYS A 316 18.75 12.81 18.49
C LYS A 316 19.16 13.93 19.45
N LYS A 317 18.21 14.42 20.26
CA LYS A 317 18.47 15.48 21.24
C LYS A 317 19.53 15.07 22.28
N LYS A 318 19.45 13.85 22.81
CA LYS A 318 20.44 13.33 23.78
C LYS A 318 21.84 13.25 23.16
N ARG A 319 21.95 12.76 21.92
CA ARG A 319 23.21 12.72 21.17
C ARG A 319 23.78 14.12 20.93
N GLU A 320 22.95 15.07 20.52
CA GLU A 320 23.38 16.46 20.32
C GLU A 320 23.89 17.08 21.63
N GLN A 321 23.24 16.81 22.76
CA GLN A 321 23.70 17.23 24.09
C GLN A 321 25.04 16.57 24.47
N GLU A 322 25.19 15.26 24.28
CA GLU A 322 26.46 14.55 24.55
C GLU A 322 27.61 15.11 23.72
N MET A 323 27.37 15.42 22.44
CA MET A 323 28.35 16.06 21.57
C MET A 323 28.70 17.46 22.07
N PHE A 324 27.72 18.23 22.55
CA PHE A 324 27.95 19.55 23.14
C PHE A 324 28.78 19.49 24.42
N PHE A 325 28.48 18.57 25.35
CA PHE A 325 29.24 18.42 26.59
C PHE A 325 30.70 17.99 26.33
N LYS A 326 30.93 17.06 25.40
CA LYS A 326 32.30 16.67 24.99
C LYS A 326 33.11 17.83 24.41
N LEU A 327 32.45 18.81 23.77
CA LEU A 327 33.12 20.00 23.24
C LEU A 327 33.56 20.96 24.33
N SER A 328 32.74 21.15 25.37
CA SER A 328 33.14 21.95 26.52
C SER A 328 34.37 21.35 27.22
N GLU A 329 34.44 20.02 27.29
CA GLU A 329 35.56 19.29 27.89
C GLU A 329 36.83 19.32 27.00
N GLU A 330 36.69 19.18 25.67
CA GLU A 330 37.80 19.31 24.71
C GLU A 330 38.31 20.75 24.60
N ALA A 331 37.47 21.77 24.84
CA ALA A 331 37.86 23.18 24.85
C ALA A 331 38.61 23.61 26.12
N ASP A 332 38.23 23.09 27.30
CA ASP A 332 38.94 23.37 28.57
C ASP A 332 40.26 22.60 28.69
N GLY A 333 40.43 21.49 27.96
CA GLY A 333 41.66 20.68 27.94
C GLY A 333 42.83 21.27 27.14
N GLN A 334 42.61 22.33 26.34
CA GLN A 334 43.64 22.99 25.54
C GLN A 334 44.11 24.31 26.18
N VAL A 335 44.58 24.26 27.43
CA VAL A 335 45.56 25.29 27.86
C VAL A 335 46.93 24.81 27.39
N PRO A 336 47.60 25.50 26.44
CA PRO A 336 48.95 25.12 26.05
C PRO A 336 49.89 25.42 27.24
N VAL A 337 50.11 24.42 28.09
CA VAL A 337 51.20 24.44 29.04
C VAL A 337 52.49 24.27 28.25
N SER A 338 53.20 25.39 28.13
CA SER A 338 54.62 25.53 27.79
C SER A 338 54.96 25.77 26.30
N PRO A 339 55.64 26.90 25.97
CA PRO A 339 56.02 27.25 24.59
C PRO A 339 57.29 26.54 24.07
N THR A 340 57.69 25.39 24.64
CA THR A 340 59.04 24.81 24.37
C THR A 340 59.00 23.39 23.80
N LYS A 341 58.05 23.07 22.92
CA LYS A 341 58.17 21.87 22.06
C LYS A 341 58.08 22.28 20.61
N HIS A 342 59.23 22.26 19.96
CA HIS A 342 59.36 22.56 18.54
C HIS A 342 58.55 21.49 17.80
N ALA A 343 57.59 21.91 16.98
CA ALA A 343 56.95 21.02 16.03
C ALA A 343 58.06 20.45 15.13
N LYS A 344 58.32 19.14 15.23
CA LYS A 344 59.28 18.48 14.36
C LYS A 344 58.67 18.44 12.97
N PHE A 345 58.99 19.45 12.16
CA PHE A 345 58.78 19.40 10.73
C PHE A 345 59.56 18.19 10.21
N VAL A 346 58.85 17.17 9.74
CA VAL A 346 59.47 16.03 9.06
C VAL A 346 59.75 16.51 7.64
N PRO A 347 61.01 16.62 7.19
CA PRO A 347 61.31 17.02 5.82
C PRO A 347 60.84 15.90 4.89
N PHE A 348 60.00 16.25 3.92
CA PHE A 348 59.66 15.37 2.82
C PHE A 348 60.90 15.19 1.93
N SER A 349 61.49 13.99 1.92
CA SER A 349 62.53 13.61 0.99
C SER A 349 61.88 13.07 -0.29
N SER A 350 61.87 13.88 -1.35
CA SER A 350 61.70 13.37 -2.71
C SER A 350 62.96 12.63 -3.11
N SER A 351 62.92 11.30 -3.06
CA SER A 351 63.88 10.46 -3.76
C SER A 351 63.18 9.21 -4.28
N GLU A 352 62.38 9.38 -5.33
CA GLU A 352 62.07 8.32 -6.28
C GLU A 352 61.97 8.96 -7.66
N SER A 353 63.11 8.99 -8.35
CA SER A 353 63.20 9.13 -9.80
C SER A 353 64.38 8.28 -10.23
N LEU A 354 64.08 7.07 -10.70
CA LEU A 354 64.81 6.37 -11.75
C LEU A 354 63.85 5.44 -12.46
#